data_AF-A0A9D9DA23-F1
#
_entry.id   AF-A0A9D9DA23-F1
#
_cell.length_a   1.000
_cell.length_b   1.000
_cell.length_c   1.000
_cell.angle_alpha   90.00
_cell.angle_beta   90.00
_cell.angle_gamma   90.00
#
_symmetry.space_group_name_H-M   'P 1'
#
loop_
_entity.id
_entity.type
_entity.pdbx_description
1 polymer ?
#
loop_
_entity_poly.entity_id
_entity_poly.type
_entity_poly.pdbx_seq_one_letter_code
_entity_poly.pdbx_strand_id
1 'polypeptide(L)'
;MNQQSDLDALFEKVLTCIRDSGGRIKVRDIEHEPFDINNPNHVNRLRQKFTDGRANKFPVMPQTRSDSAVIQIAQTWFGINMPSDAIDNLHKKVMAAENFVGWILERYLAARLEPLGWVWLSGNIVQAADFIYFDPLCSWVFVQIKNRDNTENSSSSKIREGTGIIKWFRMFSRNDSFNWDKFPLPDGCNVPLSESDFAGFIEQYLNSDSAWEHRSLYSVPQLNQDL
;
A
#
# COMPACT_ATOMS: atom_id res chain seq x y z
N MET A 1 1.35 1.80 27.21
CA MET A 1 1.14 0.49 26.55
C MET A 1 2.16 0.38 25.43
N ASN A 2 2.85 -0.75 25.31
CA ASN A 2 4.05 -0.88 24.49
C ASN A 2 3.65 -1.07 23.02
N GLN A 3 4.18 -0.27 22.08
CA GLN A 3 3.83 -0.41 20.64
C GLN A 3 4.02 -1.84 20.12
N GLN A 4 5.00 -2.57 20.69
CA GLN A 4 5.24 -3.97 20.37
C GLN A 4 4.08 -4.89 20.78
N SER A 5 3.46 -4.67 21.96
CA SER A 5 2.36 -5.52 22.43
C SER A 5 1.10 -5.37 21.57
N ASP A 6 0.88 -4.17 21.03
CA ASP A 6 -0.27 -3.90 20.18
C ASP A 6 -0.09 -4.54 18.79
N LEU A 7 1.11 -4.49 18.23
CA LEU A 7 1.45 -5.18 16.98
C LEU A 7 1.35 -6.70 17.10
N ASP A 8 1.79 -7.26 18.23
CA ASP A 8 1.67 -8.69 18.49
C ASP A 8 0.19 -9.10 18.55
N ALA A 9 -0.67 -8.31 19.21
CA ALA A 9 -2.11 -8.57 19.23
C ALA A 9 -2.76 -8.53 17.83
N LEU A 10 -2.35 -7.56 16.99
CA LEU A 10 -2.80 -7.51 15.59
C LEU A 10 -2.33 -8.74 14.80
N PHE A 11 -1.08 -9.15 14.98
CA PHE A 11 -0.55 -10.32 14.28
C PHE A 11 -1.22 -11.64 14.73
N GLU A 12 -1.58 -11.78 16.01
CA GLU A 12 -2.35 -12.94 16.47
C GLU A 12 -3.74 -13.00 15.82
N LYS A 13 -4.39 -11.86 15.55
CA LYS A 13 -5.63 -11.82 14.76
C LYS A 13 -5.40 -12.31 13.32
N VAL A 14 -4.27 -11.95 12.71
CA VAL A 14 -3.90 -12.46 11.37
C VAL A 14 -3.74 -13.98 11.40
N LEU A 15 -3.03 -14.53 12.39
CA LEU A 15 -2.87 -15.98 12.51
C LEU A 15 -4.22 -16.69 12.73
N THR A 16 -5.09 -16.12 13.56
CA THR A 16 -6.45 -16.64 13.77
C THR A 16 -7.24 -16.65 12.46
N CYS A 17 -7.22 -15.55 11.71
CA CYS A 17 -7.83 -15.45 10.40
C CYS A 17 -7.31 -16.51 9.41
N ILE A 18 -5.99 -16.74 9.38
CA ILE A 18 -5.41 -17.77 8.51
C ILE A 18 -5.94 -19.16 8.88
N ARG A 19 -6.01 -19.50 10.18
CA ARG A 19 -6.56 -20.79 10.65
C ARG A 19 -8.03 -20.95 10.25
N ASP A 20 -8.85 -19.95 10.54
CA ASP A 20 -10.30 -19.98 10.33
C ASP A 20 -10.68 -19.98 8.85
N SER A 21 -9.82 -19.39 8.00
CA SER A 21 -10.08 -19.31 6.56
C SER A 21 -10.08 -20.68 5.86
N GLY A 22 -9.53 -21.72 6.48
CA GLY A 22 -9.51 -23.08 5.92
C GLY A 22 -8.85 -23.18 4.54
N GLY A 23 -7.88 -22.32 4.23
CA GLY A 23 -7.20 -22.27 2.93
C GLY A 23 -7.91 -21.44 1.85
N ARG A 24 -9.03 -20.78 2.19
CA ARG A 24 -9.73 -19.83 1.29
C ARG A 24 -8.86 -18.65 0.88
N ILE A 25 -7.90 -18.27 1.72
CA ILE A 25 -6.91 -17.26 1.41
C ILE A 25 -5.55 -17.89 1.20
N LYS A 26 -4.79 -17.34 0.26
CA LYS A 26 -3.43 -17.79 -0.03
C LYS A 26 -2.43 -16.91 0.70
N VAL A 27 -1.80 -17.45 1.74
CA VAL A 27 -0.63 -16.83 2.37
C VAL A 27 0.56 -16.93 1.41
N ARG A 28 1.42 -15.92 1.38
CA ARG A 28 2.62 -15.94 0.52
C ARG A 28 3.63 -16.96 1.00
N ASP A 29 4.22 -17.64 0.03
CA ASP A 29 5.31 -18.59 0.23
C ASP A 29 6.47 -17.94 1.01
N ILE A 30 7.09 -18.73 1.88
CA ILE A 30 8.26 -18.36 2.66
C ILE A 30 9.44 -19.11 2.07
N GLU A 31 10.45 -18.39 1.59
CA GLU A 31 11.69 -19.00 1.06
C GLU A 31 11.43 -20.06 -0.04
N HIS A 32 10.43 -19.80 -0.90
CA HIS A 32 9.94 -20.70 -1.99
C HIS A 32 9.17 -21.94 -1.54
N GLU A 33 8.87 -22.06 -0.25
CA GLU A 33 8.03 -23.11 0.30
C GLU A 33 6.62 -22.58 0.61
N PRO A 34 5.56 -23.39 0.40
CA PRO A 34 4.22 -23.04 0.84
C PRO A 34 4.22 -22.71 2.34
N PHE A 35 3.54 -21.63 2.71
CA PHE A 35 3.42 -21.24 4.11
C PHE A 35 2.75 -22.38 4.93
N ASP A 36 3.31 -22.65 6.11
CA ASP A 36 2.78 -23.63 7.05
C ASP A 36 2.65 -22.96 8.41
N ILE A 37 1.42 -22.86 8.90
CA ILE A 37 1.11 -22.22 10.17
C ILE A 37 1.62 -23.00 11.39
N ASN A 38 1.89 -24.30 11.21
CA ASN A 38 2.44 -25.15 12.27
C ASN A 38 3.97 -25.11 12.33
N ASN A 39 4.62 -24.51 11.33
CA ASN A 39 6.06 -24.32 11.28
C ASN A 39 6.44 -22.99 11.98
N PRO A 40 7.11 -23.00 13.14
CA PRO A 40 7.44 -21.78 13.88
C PRO A 40 8.35 -20.83 13.08
N ASN A 41 9.22 -21.35 12.21
CA ASN A 41 10.08 -20.53 11.37
C ASN A 41 9.26 -19.75 10.35
N HIS A 42 8.26 -20.39 9.74
CA HIS A 42 7.34 -19.74 8.79
C HIS A 42 6.56 -18.62 9.48
N VAL A 43 6.01 -18.89 10.68
CA VAL A 43 5.29 -17.90 11.47
C VAL A 43 6.18 -16.72 11.85
N ASN A 44 7.42 -16.97 12.27
CA ASN A 44 8.38 -15.91 12.62
C ASN A 44 8.76 -15.06 11.40
N ARG A 45 8.98 -15.68 10.23
CA ARG A 45 9.24 -14.96 8.97
C ARG A 45 8.05 -14.13 8.54
N LEU A 46 6.83 -14.65 8.70
CA LEU A 46 5.60 -13.91 8.40
C LEU A 46 5.44 -12.71 9.35
N ARG A 47 5.73 -12.89 10.65
CA ARG A 47 5.73 -11.82 11.66
C ARG A 47 6.73 -10.73 11.30
N GLN A 48 7.94 -11.11 10.90
CA GLN A 48 8.96 -10.15 10.46
C GLN A 48 8.47 -9.33 9.25
N LYS A 49 7.93 -9.97 8.22
CA LYS A 49 7.35 -9.28 7.05
C LYS A 49 6.21 -8.33 7.45
N PHE A 50 5.33 -8.78 8.34
CA PHE A 50 4.22 -7.96 8.85
C PHE A 50 4.73 -6.71 9.55
N THR A 51 5.71 -6.84 10.44
CA THR A 51 6.32 -5.72 11.16
C THR A 51 7.08 -4.78 10.22
N ASP A 52 7.95 -5.32 9.36
CA ASP A 52 8.75 -4.53 8.41
C ASP A 52 7.86 -3.78 7.41
N GLY A 53 6.71 -4.35 7.04
CA GLY A 53 5.72 -3.71 6.19
C GLY A 53 5.17 -2.40 6.74
N ARG A 54 5.24 -2.21 8.07
CA ARG A 54 4.75 -1.03 8.80
C ARG A 54 5.82 0.02 9.06
N ALA A 55 7.09 -0.28 8.77
CA ALA A 55 8.17 0.70 8.84
C ALA A 55 7.85 1.91 7.95
N ASN A 56 8.32 3.09 8.35
CA ASN A 56 8.16 4.30 7.55
C ASN A 56 8.88 4.10 6.20
N LYS A 57 8.16 4.41 5.12
CA LYS A 57 8.70 4.45 3.75
C LYS A 57 8.55 5.86 3.18
N PHE A 58 9.39 6.17 2.21
CA PHE A 58 9.36 7.42 1.46
C PHE A 58 9.50 7.14 -0.03
N PRO A 59 9.09 8.07 -0.92
CA PRO A 59 9.27 7.90 -2.35
C PRO A 59 10.74 7.64 -2.71
N VAL A 60 11.01 6.55 -3.43
CA VAL A 60 12.35 6.19 -3.90
C VAL A 60 12.38 6.28 -5.42
N MET A 61 13.37 7.01 -5.94
CA MET A 61 13.58 7.13 -7.37
C MET A 61 14.00 5.78 -7.96
N PRO A 62 13.36 5.33 -9.07
CA PRO A 62 13.83 4.19 -9.83
C PRO A 62 15.29 4.39 -10.28
N GLN A 63 16.13 3.39 -10.01
CA GLN A 63 17.55 3.40 -10.42
C GLN A 63 17.76 2.93 -11.86
N THR A 64 16.70 2.40 -12.49
CA THR A 64 16.73 1.92 -13.87
C THR A 64 16.80 3.07 -14.87
N ARG A 65 17.52 2.88 -15.98
CA ARG A 65 17.51 3.82 -17.10
C ARG A 65 16.19 3.71 -17.85
N SER A 66 15.56 4.85 -18.18
CA SER A 66 14.37 4.84 -19.05
C SER A 66 14.75 4.49 -20.49
N ASP A 67 13.80 3.86 -21.19
CA ASP A 67 13.93 3.54 -22.60
C ASP A 67 13.96 4.83 -23.44
N SER A 68 14.97 5.00 -24.28
CA SER A 68 15.11 6.18 -25.14
C SER A 68 13.97 6.32 -26.15
N ALA A 69 13.31 5.22 -26.52
CA ALA A 69 12.13 5.26 -27.38
C ALA A 69 10.96 6.01 -26.73
N VAL A 70 10.78 5.88 -25.41
CA VAL A 70 9.72 6.61 -24.67
C VAL A 70 9.97 8.12 -24.74
N ILE A 71 11.22 8.55 -24.55
CA ILE A 71 11.61 9.95 -24.64
C ILE A 71 11.41 10.49 -26.06
N GLN A 72 11.82 9.71 -27.07
CA GLN A 72 11.64 10.09 -28.48
C GLN A 72 10.17 10.26 -28.84
N ILE A 73 9.28 9.36 -28.39
CA ILE A 73 7.83 9.47 -28.59
C ILE A 73 7.29 10.72 -27.86
N ALA A 74 7.72 10.95 -26.62
CA ALA A 74 7.31 12.12 -25.83
C ALA A 74 7.63 13.45 -26.55
N GLN A 75 8.82 13.56 -27.14
CA GLN A 75 9.23 14.75 -27.88
C GLN A 75 8.54 14.85 -29.24
N THR A 76 8.51 13.76 -30.01
CA THR A 76 8.06 13.77 -31.41
C THR A 76 6.53 13.83 -31.53
N TRP A 77 5.81 13.02 -30.75
CA TRP A 77 4.36 12.88 -30.87
C TRP A 77 3.61 13.84 -29.94
N PHE A 78 4.04 13.92 -28.67
CA PHE A 78 3.40 14.79 -27.68
C PHE A 78 3.97 16.21 -27.66
N GLY A 79 5.00 16.50 -28.46
CA GLY A 79 5.57 17.84 -28.59
C GLY A 79 6.27 18.36 -27.33
N ILE A 80 6.73 17.47 -26.44
CA ILE A 80 7.41 17.90 -25.20
C ILE A 80 8.77 18.51 -25.55
N ASN A 81 8.87 19.84 -25.42
CA ASN A 81 10.10 20.58 -25.69
C ASN A 81 10.96 20.73 -24.44
N MET A 82 11.52 19.62 -23.96
CA MET A 82 12.44 19.57 -22.82
C MET A 82 13.66 18.70 -23.14
N PRO A 83 14.83 18.96 -22.52
CA PRO A 83 15.97 18.07 -22.62
C PRO A 83 15.63 16.63 -22.18
N SER A 84 16.19 15.63 -22.85
CA SER A 84 15.92 14.21 -22.58
C SER A 84 16.16 13.82 -21.12
N ASP A 85 17.23 14.33 -20.51
CA ASP A 85 17.55 14.07 -19.10
C ASP A 85 16.52 14.69 -18.14
N ALA A 86 15.94 15.84 -18.50
CA ALA A 86 14.87 16.47 -17.72
C ALA A 86 13.57 15.66 -17.83
N ILE A 87 13.26 15.11 -19.01
CA ILE A 87 12.11 14.21 -19.22
C ILE A 87 12.29 12.93 -18.40
N ASP A 88 13.45 12.29 -18.48
CA ASP A 88 13.77 11.07 -17.71
C ASP A 88 13.63 11.29 -16.20
N ASN A 89 14.24 12.37 -15.70
CA ASN A 89 14.19 12.71 -14.28
C ASN A 89 12.74 12.99 -13.81
N LEU A 90 11.98 13.78 -14.58
CA LEU A 90 10.58 14.07 -14.27
C LEU A 90 9.74 12.77 -14.27
N HIS A 91 9.87 11.95 -15.30
CA HIS A 91 9.17 10.68 -15.40
C HIS A 91 9.45 9.77 -14.19
N LYS A 92 10.72 9.63 -13.79
CA LYS A 92 11.12 8.86 -12.61
C LYS A 92 10.52 9.39 -11.31
N LYS A 93 10.48 10.72 -11.13
CA LYS A 93 9.84 11.34 -9.96
C LYS A 93 8.35 11.04 -9.91
N VAL A 94 7.66 11.15 -11.05
CA VAL A 94 6.23 10.85 -11.15
C VAL A 94 5.97 9.36 -10.87
N MET A 95 6.75 8.45 -11.45
CA MET A 95 6.64 7.01 -11.14
C MET A 95 6.87 6.69 -9.66
N ALA A 96 7.88 7.33 -9.04
CA ALA A 96 8.14 7.17 -7.61
C ALA A 96 6.94 7.62 -6.77
N ALA A 97 6.35 8.77 -7.11
CA ALA A 97 5.15 9.28 -6.45
C ALA A 97 3.95 8.35 -6.66
N GLU A 98 3.67 7.91 -7.89
CA GLU A 98 2.57 7.00 -8.22
C GLU A 98 2.64 5.68 -7.43
N ASN A 99 3.83 5.08 -7.35
CA ASN A 99 4.06 3.88 -6.56
C ASN A 99 3.86 4.13 -5.05
N PHE A 100 4.30 5.29 -4.57
CA PHE A 100 4.15 5.67 -3.16
C PHE A 100 2.70 5.92 -2.75
N VAL A 101 1.86 6.45 -3.66
CA VAL A 101 0.43 6.73 -3.38
C VAL A 101 -0.32 5.46 -2.95
N GLY A 102 -0.03 4.31 -3.56
CA GLY A 102 -0.65 3.04 -3.15
C GLY A 102 -0.28 2.66 -1.72
N TRP A 103 1.00 2.74 -1.37
CA TRP A 103 1.48 2.39 -0.03
C TRP A 103 0.96 3.36 1.04
N ILE A 104 0.99 4.68 0.79
CA ILE A 104 0.52 5.66 1.77
C ILE A 104 -1.00 5.61 1.96
N LEU A 105 -1.77 5.20 0.93
CA LEU A 105 -3.20 4.94 1.04
C LEU A 105 -3.50 3.80 2.01
N GLU A 106 -2.79 2.67 1.91
CA GLU A 106 -2.92 1.58 2.87
C GLU A 106 -2.56 2.03 4.29
N ARG A 107 -1.48 2.81 4.45
CA ARG A 107 -1.08 3.33 5.76
C ARG A 107 -2.12 4.27 6.37
N TYR A 108 -2.70 5.15 5.57
CA TYR A 108 -3.78 6.04 5.97
C TYR A 108 -4.99 5.24 6.46
N LEU A 109 -5.42 4.25 5.68
CA LEU A 109 -6.54 3.38 6.05
C LEU A 109 -6.24 2.62 7.35
N ALA A 110 -5.02 2.08 7.53
CA ALA A 110 -4.63 1.44 8.77
C ALA A 110 -4.77 2.37 9.98
N ALA A 111 -4.30 3.61 9.88
CA ALA A 111 -4.40 4.59 10.95
C ALA A 111 -5.85 4.95 11.34
N ARG A 112 -6.81 4.79 10.42
CA ARG A 112 -8.23 5.08 10.64
C ARG A 112 -9.04 3.84 11.04
N LEU A 113 -8.69 2.67 10.52
CA LEU A 113 -9.49 1.45 10.61
C LEU A 113 -9.03 0.50 11.73
N GLU A 114 -7.74 0.45 12.07
CA GLU A 114 -7.26 -0.43 13.14
C GLU A 114 -7.91 -0.17 14.51
N PRO A 115 -8.19 1.10 14.91
CA PRO A 115 -8.96 1.38 16.11
C PRO A 115 -10.37 0.77 16.14
N LEU A 116 -10.92 0.41 14.98
CA LEU A 116 -12.24 -0.23 14.85
C LEU A 116 -12.16 -1.75 14.75
N GLY A 117 -10.97 -2.32 14.88
CA GLY A 117 -10.76 -3.76 14.84
C GLY A 117 -10.38 -4.32 13.47
N TRP A 118 -10.25 -3.48 12.43
CA TRP A 118 -9.59 -3.92 11.19
C TRP A 118 -8.11 -4.22 11.45
N VAL A 119 -7.51 -5.02 10.56
CA VAL A 119 -6.07 -5.29 10.60
C VAL A 119 -5.50 -5.12 9.20
N TRP A 120 -4.50 -4.25 9.07
CA TRP A 120 -3.73 -4.12 7.84
C TRP A 120 -2.76 -5.30 7.69
N LEU A 121 -2.86 -6.04 6.58
CA LEU A 121 -2.01 -7.15 6.18
C LEU A 121 -0.69 -6.66 5.58
N SER A 122 0.01 -5.82 6.35
CA SER A 122 1.26 -5.17 5.99
C SER A 122 2.33 -6.17 5.54
N GLY A 123 3.19 -5.75 4.61
CA GLY A 123 4.28 -6.59 4.11
C GLY A 123 3.87 -7.60 3.06
N ASN A 124 2.66 -7.49 2.48
CA ASN A 124 2.16 -8.37 1.41
C ASN A 124 2.25 -9.85 1.85
N ILE A 125 1.71 -10.14 3.04
CA ILE A 125 1.75 -11.48 3.67
C ILE A 125 0.64 -12.40 3.16
N VAL A 126 -0.50 -11.85 2.74
CA VAL A 126 -1.63 -12.56 2.13
C VAL A 126 -1.78 -12.07 0.69
N GLN A 127 -2.04 -12.99 -0.23
CA GLN A 127 -2.24 -12.64 -1.64
C GLN A 127 -3.61 -12.02 -1.85
N ALA A 128 -3.64 -10.93 -2.63
CA ALA A 128 -4.86 -10.25 -3.07
C ALA A 128 -5.75 -9.67 -1.96
N ALA A 129 -5.30 -9.61 -0.71
CA ALA A 129 -5.99 -8.93 0.39
C ALA A 129 -5.00 -8.03 1.15
N ASP A 130 -5.46 -6.82 1.46
CA ASP A 130 -4.67 -5.81 2.17
C ASP A 130 -5.23 -5.56 3.58
N PHE A 131 -6.51 -5.82 3.80
CA PHE A 131 -7.16 -5.68 5.11
C PHE A 131 -8.05 -6.86 5.46
N ILE A 132 -8.12 -7.18 6.75
CA ILE A 132 -9.10 -8.12 7.32
C ILE A 132 -9.91 -7.46 8.43
N TYR A 133 -11.12 -7.96 8.62
CA TYR A 133 -12.01 -7.61 9.73
C TYR A 133 -12.81 -8.84 10.15
N PHE A 134 -12.99 -9.03 11.46
CA PHE A 134 -13.87 -10.07 11.98
C PHE A 134 -15.23 -9.45 12.28
N ASP A 135 -16.21 -9.78 11.44
CA ASP A 135 -17.57 -9.28 11.52
C ASP A 135 -18.32 -9.93 12.71
N PRO A 136 -19.15 -9.17 13.46
CA PRO A 136 -20.04 -9.71 14.49
C PRO A 136 -20.88 -10.94 14.11
N LEU A 137 -21.14 -11.19 12.82
CA LEU A 137 -21.80 -12.42 12.34
C LEU A 137 -20.83 -13.62 12.26
N CYS A 138 -19.69 -13.56 12.95
CA CYS A 138 -18.66 -14.59 13.03
C CYS A 138 -18.04 -14.94 11.67
N SER A 139 -17.78 -13.92 10.84
CA SER A 139 -17.18 -14.12 9.51
C SER A 139 -16.00 -13.19 9.26
N TRP A 140 -15.00 -13.68 8.51
CA TRP A 140 -13.86 -12.87 8.09
C TRP A 140 -14.18 -12.11 6.81
N VAL A 141 -14.06 -10.79 6.87
CA VAL A 141 -14.14 -9.88 5.73
C VAL A 141 -12.72 -9.60 5.25
N PHE A 142 -12.50 -9.72 3.94
CA PHE A 142 -11.22 -9.44 3.30
C PHE A 142 -11.40 -8.32 2.29
N VAL A 143 -10.50 -7.34 2.31
CA VAL A 143 -10.57 -6.20 1.38
C VAL A 143 -9.22 -6.03 0.68
N GLN A 144 -9.29 -5.85 -0.64
CA GLN A 144 -8.18 -5.43 -1.48
C GLN A 144 -8.34 -3.94 -1.80
N ILE A 145 -7.29 -3.17 -1.56
CA ILE A 145 -7.22 -1.74 -1.79
C ILE A 145 -6.51 -1.46 -3.10
N LYS A 146 -7.08 -0.55 -3.88
CA LYS A 146 -6.51 -0.06 -5.13
C LYS A 146 -6.57 1.46 -5.16
N ASN A 147 -5.54 2.09 -5.70
CA ASN A 147 -5.58 3.55 -5.88
C ASN A 147 -6.59 3.96 -6.97
N ARG A 148 -6.71 3.16 -8.05
CA ARG A 148 -7.66 3.42 -9.15
C ARG A 148 -8.46 2.19 -9.54
N ASP A 149 -9.65 2.39 -10.09
CA ASP A 149 -10.55 1.33 -10.60
C ASP A 149 -9.88 0.42 -11.65
N ASN A 150 -9.01 0.98 -12.48
CA ASN A 150 -8.31 0.29 -13.57
C ASN A 150 -6.91 -0.26 -13.19
N THR A 151 -6.48 -0.18 -11.93
CA THR A 151 -5.15 -0.64 -11.49
C THR A 151 -5.05 -2.15 -11.25
N GLU A 152 -6.10 -2.91 -11.59
CA GLU A 152 -6.08 -4.35 -11.49
C GLU A 152 -5.53 -4.99 -12.78
N ASN A 153 -4.40 -5.68 -12.65
CA ASN A 153 -3.90 -6.55 -13.70
C ASN A 153 -4.64 -7.91 -13.69
N SER A 154 -4.59 -8.60 -14.83
CA SER A 154 -5.28 -9.89 -15.01
C SER A 154 -4.82 -10.97 -14.03
N SER A 155 -3.61 -10.90 -13.51
CA SER A 155 -3.09 -11.84 -12.50
C SER A 155 -3.72 -11.62 -11.11
N SER A 156 -3.94 -10.37 -10.69
CA SER A 156 -4.64 -10.07 -9.43
C SER A 156 -6.13 -10.46 -9.48
N SER A 157 -6.79 -10.28 -10.63
CA SER A 157 -8.21 -10.68 -10.77
C SER A 157 -8.40 -12.19 -10.61
N LYS A 158 -7.54 -12.98 -11.28
CA LYS A 158 -7.61 -14.45 -11.25
C LYS A 158 -7.40 -15.04 -9.85
N ILE A 159 -6.57 -14.41 -9.03
CA ILE A 159 -6.33 -14.86 -7.65
C ILE A 159 -7.55 -14.54 -6.77
N ARG A 160 -8.29 -13.47 -7.08
CA ARG A 160 -9.47 -13.05 -6.31
C ARG A 160 -10.73 -13.83 -6.67
N GLU A 161 -10.90 -14.21 -7.92
CA GLU A 161 -12.09 -14.93 -8.39
C GLU A 161 -12.39 -16.16 -7.52
N GLY A 162 -13.61 -16.24 -6.97
CA GLY A 162 -14.03 -17.32 -6.07
C GLY A 162 -13.63 -17.17 -4.59
N THR A 163 -12.82 -16.18 -4.22
CA THR A 163 -12.36 -16.00 -2.81
C THR A 163 -13.30 -15.15 -1.96
N GLY A 164 -14.20 -14.37 -2.57
CA GLY A 164 -15.07 -13.41 -1.88
C GLY A 164 -14.32 -12.24 -1.21
N ILE A 165 -13.05 -12.00 -1.55
CA ILE A 165 -12.35 -10.78 -1.18
C ILE A 165 -13.01 -9.60 -1.90
N ILE A 166 -13.33 -8.55 -1.15
CA ILE A 166 -13.96 -7.33 -1.66
C ILE A 166 -12.87 -6.46 -2.29
N LYS A 167 -13.04 -6.05 -3.55
CA LYS A 167 -12.18 -5.01 -4.14
C LYS A 167 -12.78 -3.64 -3.85
N TRP A 168 -11.99 -2.76 -3.25
CA TRP A 168 -12.28 -1.34 -3.15
C TRP A 168 -11.18 -0.52 -3.86
N PHE A 169 -11.56 0.61 -4.44
CA PHE A 169 -10.62 1.54 -5.06
C PHE A 169 -10.92 2.98 -4.63
N ARG A 170 -9.91 3.86 -4.67
CA ARG A 170 -10.02 5.26 -4.24
C ARG A 170 -10.57 6.20 -5.33
N MET A 171 -9.97 6.19 -6.52
CA MET A 171 -10.24 7.16 -7.59
C MET A 171 -10.74 6.48 -8.87
N PHE A 172 -11.67 7.12 -9.58
CA PHE A 172 -12.11 6.67 -10.90
C PHE A 172 -11.11 7.14 -11.99
N SER A 173 -10.76 6.27 -12.93
CA SER A 173 -9.78 6.59 -13.98
C SER A 173 -10.25 7.57 -15.05
N ARG A 174 -11.56 7.83 -15.14
CA ARG A 174 -12.19 8.63 -16.21
C ARG A 174 -12.84 9.92 -15.75
N ASN A 175 -12.84 10.21 -14.45
CA ASN A 175 -13.37 11.45 -13.89
C ASN A 175 -12.68 11.76 -12.55
N ASP A 176 -12.83 12.99 -12.05
CA ASP A 176 -12.20 13.44 -10.81
C ASP A 176 -12.99 13.02 -9.55
N SER A 177 -13.74 11.92 -9.62
CA SER A 177 -14.54 11.42 -8.50
C SER A 177 -13.74 10.45 -7.64
N PHE A 178 -14.11 10.38 -6.37
CA PHE A 178 -13.56 9.45 -5.40
C PHE A 178 -14.63 8.49 -4.90
N ASN A 179 -14.21 7.35 -4.38
CA ASN A 179 -15.09 6.24 -4.03
C ASN A 179 -15.05 5.90 -2.52
N TRP A 180 -14.75 6.91 -1.69
CA TRP A 180 -14.68 6.80 -0.22
C TRP A 180 -16.00 6.32 0.41
N ASP A 181 -17.15 6.82 -0.06
CA ASP A 181 -18.48 6.44 0.44
C ASP A 181 -18.86 4.96 0.18
N LYS A 182 -18.07 4.26 -0.65
CA LYS A 182 -18.26 2.84 -0.96
C LYS A 182 -17.25 1.94 -0.25
N PHE A 183 -16.46 2.49 0.69
CA PHE A 183 -15.59 1.66 1.52
C PHE A 183 -16.47 0.68 2.33
N PRO A 184 -16.13 -0.63 2.38
CA PRO A 184 -16.96 -1.65 3.02
C PRO A 184 -16.84 -1.59 4.56
N LEU A 185 -17.30 -0.51 5.18
CA LEU A 185 -17.35 -0.36 6.63
C LEU A 185 -18.44 -1.27 7.23
N PRO A 186 -18.25 -1.78 8.47
CA PRO A 186 -19.30 -2.49 9.19
C PRO A 186 -20.50 -1.57 9.48
N ASP A 187 -21.69 -2.16 9.60
CA ASP A 187 -22.91 -1.40 9.89
C ASP A 187 -22.79 -0.59 11.19
N GLY A 188 -23.25 0.66 11.14
CA GLY A 188 -23.17 1.58 12.28
C GLY A 188 -21.78 2.16 12.55
N CYS A 189 -20.76 1.76 11.78
CA CYS A 189 -19.43 2.33 11.86
C CYS A 189 -19.36 3.61 11.03
N ASN A 190 -19.02 4.73 11.68
CA ASN A 190 -18.80 6.00 10.98
C ASN A 190 -17.36 6.45 11.19
N VAL A 191 -16.57 6.40 10.12
CA VAL A 191 -15.22 6.97 10.06
C VAL A 191 -15.20 7.98 8.96
N PRO A 192 -14.68 9.19 9.20
CA PRO A 192 -14.53 10.19 8.16
C PRO A 192 -13.38 9.79 7.22
N LEU A 193 -13.65 8.83 6.33
CA LEU A 193 -12.79 8.54 5.19
C LEU A 193 -13.13 9.53 4.08
N SER A 194 -12.17 10.35 3.69
CA SER A 194 -12.38 11.36 2.66
C SER A 194 -11.08 11.67 1.94
N GLU A 195 -11.19 12.22 0.73
CA GLU A 195 -10.02 12.65 -0.02
C GLU A 195 -9.26 13.77 0.70
N SER A 196 -9.97 14.69 1.35
CA SER A 196 -9.36 15.77 2.13
C SER A 196 -8.59 15.26 3.35
N ASP A 197 -9.14 14.28 4.08
CA ASP A 197 -8.45 13.68 5.23
C ASP A 197 -7.22 12.87 4.77
N PHE A 198 -7.33 12.16 3.64
CA PHE A 198 -6.19 11.47 3.05
C PHE A 198 -5.09 12.43 2.58
N ALA A 199 -5.44 13.53 1.91
CA ALA A 199 -4.48 14.55 1.50
C ALA A 199 -3.78 15.19 2.71
N GLY A 200 -4.53 15.51 3.77
CA GLY A 200 -3.96 16.00 5.02
C GLY A 200 -3.03 14.99 5.69
N PHE A 201 -3.37 13.69 5.64
CA PHE A 201 -2.50 12.63 6.13
C PHE A 201 -1.18 12.54 5.35
N ILE A 202 -1.20 12.66 4.02
CA ILE A 202 0.00 12.67 3.18
C ILE A 202 0.89 13.86 3.58
N GLU A 203 0.32 15.06 3.70
CA GLU A 203 1.06 16.27 4.04
C GLU A 203 1.73 16.13 5.41
N GLN A 204 0.98 15.68 6.42
CA GLN A 204 1.52 15.43 7.76
C GLN A 204 2.63 14.38 7.74
N TYR A 205 2.43 13.28 7.01
CA TYR A 205 3.39 12.19 6.93
C TYR A 205 4.69 12.62 6.22
N LEU A 206 4.60 13.37 5.13
CA LEU A 206 5.78 13.82 4.39
C LEU A 206 6.52 14.97 5.07
N ASN A 207 5.89 15.68 6.01
CA ASN A 207 6.50 16.76 6.79
C ASN A 207 6.91 16.35 8.21
N SER A 208 6.82 15.06 8.56
CA SER A 208 7.27 14.56 9.87
C SER A 208 8.79 14.62 10.03
N ASP A 209 9.26 14.59 11.27
CA ASP A 209 10.71 14.56 11.59
C ASP A 209 11.41 13.39 10.90
N SER A 210 10.78 12.21 10.88
CA SER A 210 11.30 11.04 10.17
C SER A 210 11.46 11.27 8.65
N ALA A 211 10.58 12.05 8.03
CA ALA A 211 10.68 12.42 6.62
C ALA A 211 11.81 13.44 6.39
N TRP A 212 12.03 14.33 7.36
CA TRP A 212 13.14 15.27 7.36
C TRP A 212 14.48 14.55 7.50
N GLU A 213 14.61 13.65 8.46
CA GLU A 213 15.80 12.82 8.67
C GLU A 213 16.12 12.00 7.42
N HIS A 214 15.12 11.32 6.84
CA HIS A 214 15.32 10.58 5.60
C HIS A 214 15.76 11.51 4.46
N ARG A 215 15.15 12.68 4.29
CA ARG A 215 15.62 13.64 3.29
C ARG A 215 17.06 14.07 3.55
N SER A 216 17.44 14.39 4.78
CA SER A 216 18.81 14.79 5.14
C SER A 216 19.85 13.70 4.88
N LEU A 217 19.52 12.43 5.14
CA LEU A 217 20.42 11.29 4.92
C LEU A 217 20.64 10.98 3.43
N TYR A 218 19.63 11.23 2.59
CA TYR A 218 19.67 10.91 1.16
C TYR A 218 19.80 12.16 0.25
N SER A 219 19.86 13.36 0.83
CA SER A 219 20.00 14.64 0.11
C SER A 219 21.22 15.41 0.58
N VAL A 220 22.43 15.09 0.08
CA VAL A 220 23.52 16.09 -0.07
C VAL A 220 24.50 15.64 -1.20
N PRO A 221 25.02 16.52 -2.08
CA PRO A 221 24.70 17.95 -2.32
C PRO A 221 24.33 18.31 -3.78
N GLN A 222 23.49 19.33 -3.97
CA GLN A 222 23.61 20.43 -4.96
C GLN A 222 22.36 21.32 -4.77
N LEU A 223 22.49 22.57 -4.33
CA LEU A 223 23.13 23.66 -5.05
C LEU A 223 23.82 24.64 -4.09
N ASN A 224 24.99 25.11 -4.52
CA ASN A 224 25.59 26.34 -4.04
C ASN A 224 24.53 27.46 -3.99
N GLN A 225 24.54 28.18 -2.88
CA GLN A 225 24.11 29.57 -2.85
C GLN A 225 25.04 30.35 -3.79
N ASP A 226 24.53 30.70 -4.97
CA ASP A 226 25.02 31.83 -5.77
C ASP A 226 23.78 32.48 -6.40
N LEU A 227 23.13 33.34 -5.62
CA LEU A 227 22.44 34.56 -6.04
C LEU A 227 22.77 35.66 -5.03
#